data_AF-A0A5S3WLB8-F1
#
_entry.id   AF-A0A5S3WLB8-F1
#
_cell.length_a   1.000
_cell.length_b   1.000
_cell.length_c   1.000
_cell.angle_alpha   90.00
_cell.angle_beta   90.00
_cell.angle_gamma   90.00
#
_symmetry.space_group_name_H-M   'P 1'
#
loop_
_entity.id
_entity.type
_entity.pdbx_description
1 polymer ?
#
loop_
_entity_poly.entity_id
_entity_poly.type
_entity_poly.pdbx_seq_one_letter_code
_entity_poly.pdbx_strand_id
1 'polypeptide(L)'
;PGQAVQELIVDAVAKALTKLPIPKPMRWGANKTQFIRPVHTATIFYGASLVQGEILGKAIGNELQGHRFHHPEKVAIHHADEALVKLKEAYVVA
;
A
#
# COMPACT_ATOMS: atom_id res chain seq x y z
N PRO A 1 -24.81 14.51 -6.71
CA PRO A 1 -24.97 13.29 -5.86
C PRO A 1 -23.58 12.82 -5.42
N GLY A 2 -23.46 12.18 -4.26
CA GLY A 2 -22.17 11.64 -3.79
C GLY A 2 -21.78 10.34 -4.50
N GLN A 3 -20.52 9.92 -4.34
CA GLN A 3 -19.98 8.63 -4.80
C GLN A 3 -19.50 7.82 -3.59
N ALA A 4 -19.43 6.50 -3.73
CA ALA A 4 -18.92 5.61 -2.69
C ALA A 4 -17.41 5.85 -2.47
N VAL A 5 -16.96 5.76 -1.22
CA VAL A 5 -15.54 5.97 -0.88
C VAL A 5 -14.64 4.97 -1.62
N GLN A 6 -15.11 3.73 -1.76
CA GLN A 6 -14.38 2.64 -2.43
C GLN A 6 -14.10 2.94 -3.91
N GLU A 7 -14.96 3.71 -4.56
CA GLU A 7 -14.79 4.13 -5.97
C GLU A 7 -13.78 5.28 -6.12
N LEU A 8 -13.58 6.06 -5.04
CA LEU A 8 -12.79 7.29 -5.06
C LEU A 8 -11.38 7.12 -4.47
N ILE A 9 -11.22 6.21 -3.51
CA ILE A 9 -10.04 6.18 -2.64
C ILE A 9 -8.77 5.78 -3.40
N VAL A 10 -8.85 4.89 -4.40
CA VAL A 10 -7.70 4.48 -5.21
C VAL A 10 -7.14 5.68 -5.97
N ASP A 11 -8.00 6.42 -6.66
CA ASP A 11 -7.64 7.63 -7.39
C ASP A 11 -7.11 8.74 -6.47
N ALA A 12 -7.73 8.90 -5.30
CA ALA A 12 -7.31 9.88 -4.31
C ALA A 12 -5.90 9.57 -3.80
N VAL A 13 -5.61 8.30 -3.47
CA VAL A 13 -4.28 7.84 -3.05
C VAL A 13 -3.27 7.99 -4.19
N ALA A 14 -3.63 7.62 -5.42
CA ALA A 14 -2.75 7.78 -6.58
C ALA A 14 -2.35 9.25 -6.77
N LYS A 15 -3.31 10.17 -6.72
CA LYS A 15 -3.06 11.62 -6.79
C LYS A 15 -2.19 12.09 -5.63
N ALA A 16 -2.42 11.61 -4.40
CA ALA A 16 -1.60 11.98 -3.25
C ALA A 16 -0.13 11.52 -3.43
N LEU A 17 0.08 10.30 -3.90
CA LEU A 17 1.42 9.74 -4.15
C LEU A 17 2.21 10.57 -5.18
N THR A 18 1.57 11.07 -6.23
CA THR A 18 2.23 11.94 -7.23
C THR A 18 2.71 13.29 -6.67
N LYS A 19 2.15 13.73 -5.54
CA LYS A 19 2.49 15.01 -4.89
C LYS A 19 3.55 14.87 -3.80
N LEU A 20 3.99 13.66 -3.48
CA LEU A 20 5.03 13.45 -2.50
C LEU A 20 6.35 14.08 -3.00
N PRO A 21 7.06 14.86 -2.16
CA PRO A 21 8.35 15.42 -2.53
C PRO A 21 9.40 14.30 -2.55
N ILE A 22 9.61 13.69 -3.71
CA ILE A 22 10.62 12.64 -3.93
C ILE A 22 11.73 13.23 -4.80
N PRO A 23 12.89 13.63 -4.23
CA PRO A 23 13.93 14.36 -4.97
C PRO A 23 14.55 13.56 -6.13
N LYS A 24 14.55 12.22 -6.02
CA LYS A 24 15.07 11.30 -7.03
C LYS A 24 14.15 10.10 -7.13
N PRO A 25 13.03 10.21 -7.86
CA PRO A 25 12.18 9.06 -8.11
C PRO A 25 12.96 8.04 -8.94
N MET A 26 12.79 6.77 -8.61
CA MET A 26 13.47 5.67 -9.26
C MET A 26 12.45 4.85 -10.06
N ARG A 27 12.96 4.22 -11.12
CA ARG A 27 12.24 3.34 -12.03
C ARG A 27 12.92 1.97 -12.02
N TRP A 28 12.15 0.89 -12.03
CA TRP A 28 12.71 -0.47 -12.00
C TRP A 28 12.28 -1.29 -13.22
N GLY A 29 13.28 -1.91 -13.86
CA GLY A 29 13.10 -2.69 -15.09
C GLY A 29 12.53 -1.85 -16.23
N ALA A 30 11.58 -2.44 -16.96
CA ALA A 30 10.86 -1.77 -18.05
C ALA A 30 9.57 -1.03 -17.59
N ASN A 31 9.25 -1.03 -16.29
CA ASN A 31 8.04 -0.39 -15.78
C ASN A 31 8.18 1.14 -15.79
N LYS A 32 7.13 1.88 -16.12
CA LYS A 32 7.10 3.36 -16.09
C LYS A 32 6.80 3.93 -14.70
N THR A 33 6.30 3.12 -13.77
CA THR A 33 6.01 3.56 -12.39
C THR A 33 7.27 4.09 -11.70
N GLN A 34 7.10 5.24 -11.07
CA GLN A 34 8.16 5.95 -10.35
C GLN A 34 7.80 6.10 -8.87
N PHE A 35 8.72 5.72 -7.99
CA PHE A 35 8.58 5.92 -6.56
C PHE A 35 9.95 5.97 -5.88
N ILE A 36 10.01 6.23 -4.57
CA ILE A 36 11.29 6.31 -3.84
C ILE A 36 12.04 4.97 -3.82
N ARG A 37 11.30 3.85 -3.76
CA ARG A 37 11.78 2.45 -3.77
C ARG A 37 10.76 1.55 -4.47
N PRO A 38 11.14 0.34 -4.96
CA PRO A 38 10.17 -0.56 -5.55
C PRO A 38 9.15 -0.96 -4.50
N VAL A 39 7.87 -0.87 -4.87
CA VAL A 39 6.78 -1.38 -4.05
C VAL A 39 6.56 -2.84 -4.40
N HIS A 40 6.46 -3.69 -3.39
CA HIS A 40 6.21 -5.13 -3.58
C HIS A 40 4.75 -5.50 -3.32
N THR A 41 4.13 -4.89 -2.31
CA THR A 41 2.74 -5.11 -1.90
C THR A 41 2.06 -3.77 -1.64
N ALA A 42 0.73 -3.75 -1.77
CA ALA A 42 -0.10 -2.60 -1.43
C ALA A 42 -1.44 -3.05 -0.83
N THR A 43 -1.91 -2.34 0.18
CA THR A 43 -3.15 -2.64 0.89
C THR A 43 -3.92 -1.35 1.13
N ILE A 44 -5.21 -1.34 0.81
CA ILE A 44 -6.13 -0.25 1.10
C ILE A 44 -7.44 -0.87 1.63
N PHE A 45 -7.83 -0.48 2.83
CA PHE A 45 -9.07 -0.88 3.47
C PHE A 45 -9.94 0.33 3.77
N TYR A 46 -11.26 0.14 3.67
CA TYR A 46 -12.26 1.04 4.24
C TYR A 46 -13.06 0.25 5.29
N GLY A 47 -12.74 0.47 6.58
CA GLY A 47 -13.18 -0.42 7.66
C GLY A 47 -12.70 -1.85 7.41
N ALA A 48 -13.64 -2.81 7.34
CA ALA A 48 -13.37 -4.22 7.01
C ALA A 48 -13.31 -4.50 5.49
N SER A 49 -13.63 -3.52 4.64
CA SER A 49 -13.75 -3.73 3.20
C SER A 49 -12.39 -3.54 2.52
N LEU A 50 -11.87 -4.60 1.92
CA LEU A 50 -10.71 -4.51 1.04
C LEU A 50 -11.11 -3.79 -0.25
N VAL A 51 -10.43 -2.70 -0.56
CA VAL A 51 -10.66 -1.93 -1.79
C VAL A 51 -10.03 -2.66 -2.97
N GLN A 52 -10.76 -2.78 -4.07
CA GLN A 52 -10.24 -3.35 -5.31
C GLN A 52 -9.58 -2.28 -6.16
N GLY A 53 -8.44 -2.60 -6.79
CA GLY A 53 -7.73 -1.69 -7.68
C GLY A 53 -6.24 -1.96 -7.73
N GLU A 54 -5.51 -1.01 -8.33
CA GLU A 54 -4.07 -1.05 -8.47
C GLU A 54 -3.47 0.28 -8.01
N ILE A 55 -2.36 0.22 -7.29
CA ILE A 55 -1.57 1.40 -6.93
C ILE A 55 -0.09 1.12 -7.19
N LEU A 56 0.60 2.07 -7.84
CA LEU A 56 2.01 1.94 -8.19
C LEU A 56 2.36 0.63 -8.94
N GLY A 57 1.48 0.14 -9.83
CA GLY A 57 1.72 -1.11 -10.55
C GLY A 57 1.50 -2.38 -9.72
N LYS A 58 0.84 -2.28 -8.57
CA LYS A 58 0.55 -3.40 -7.65
C LYS A 58 -0.93 -3.50 -7.37
N ALA A 59 -1.49 -4.67 -7.63
CA ALA A 59 -2.85 -5.00 -7.22
C ALA A 59 -2.97 -4.86 -5.70
N ILE A 60 -4.06 -4.24 -5.27
CA ILE A 60 -4.37 -4.12 -3.85
C ILE A 60 -4.74 -5.50 -3.33
N GLY A 61 -4.07 -5.92 -2.26
CA GLY A 61 -4.31 -7.17 -1.57
C GLY A 61 -4.32 -6.97 -0.07
N ASN A 62 -4.58 -8.03 0.67
CA ASN A 62 -4.63 -8.00 2.13
C ASN A 62 -3.40 -8.66 2.78
N GLU A 63 -2.48 -9.21 1.99
CA GLU A 63 -1.22 -9.76 2.47
C GLU A 63 -0.08 -8.75 2.26
N LEU A 64 0.61 -8.42 3.36
CA LEU A 64 1.82 -7.62 3.38
C LEU A 64 3.02 -8.48 3.78
N GLN A 65 4.22 -7.93 3.60
CA GLN A 65 5.47 -8.58 3.96
C GLN A 65 5.99 -7.97 5.27
N GLY A 66 6.28 -8.81 6.27
CA GLY A 66 6.97 -8.36 7.48
C GLY A 66 8.43 -7.98 7.23
N HIS A 67 9.14 -7.54 8.26
CA HIS A 67 10.54 -7.18 8.14
C HIS A 67 11.38 -8.37 7.67
N ARG A 68 12.11 -8.21 6.57
CA ARG A 68 12.87 -9.27 5.88
C ARG A 68 13.70 -10.19 6.80
N PHE A 69 14.25 -9.65 7.88
CA PHE A 69 15.10 -10.39 8.81
C PHE A 69 14.44 -10.73 10.15
N HIS A 70 13.48 -9.91 10.60
CA HIS A 70 12.90 -10.03 11.94
C HIS A 70 11.52 -10.69 11.92
N HIS A 71 10.88 -10.73 10.76
CA HIS A 71 9.57 -11.33 10.51
C HIS A 71 9.43 -11.63 9.00
N PRO A 72 10.15 -12.64 8.46
CA PRO A 72 10.18 -12.95 7.02
C PRO A 72 8.86 -13.49 6.45
N GLU A 73 7.90 -13.84 7.30
CA GLU A 73 6.56 -14.29 6.95
C GLU A 73 5.65 -13.15 6.47
N LYS A 74 4.55 -13.55 5.82
CA LYS A 74 3.50 -12.63 5.39
C LYS A 74 2.58 -12.26 6.56
N VAL A 75 2.05 -11.06 6.49
CA VAL A 75 1.12 -10.49 7.48
C VAL A 75 -0.21 -10.21 6.79
N ALA A 76 -1.27 -10.89 7.22
CA ALA A 76 -2.61 -10.66 6.69
C ALA A 76 -3.31 -9.54 7.47
N ILE A 77 -3.88 -8.57 6.76
CA ILE A 77 -4.73 -7.51 7.28
C ILE A 77 -6.20 -7.81 6.92
N HIS A 78 -7.13 -7.53 7.81
CA HIS A 78 -8.57 -7.75 7.63
C HIS A 78 -9.40 -6.50 7.95
N HIS A 79 -8.82 -5.54 8.66
CA HIS A 79 -9.46 -4.27 8.99
C HIS A 79 -8.45 -3.11 8.92
N ALA A 80 -8.92 -1.92 8.55
CA ALA A 80 -8.06 -0.73 8.50
C ALA A 80 -7.39 -0.44 9.86
N ASP A 81 -8.15 -0.58 10.94
CA ASP A 81 -7.70 -0.22 12.31
C ASP A 81 -6.58 -1.12 12.86
N GLU A 82 -6.45 -2.37 12.38
CA GLU A 82 -5.40 -3.28 12.85
C GLU A 82 -4.07 -3.12 12.09
N ALA A 83 -4.07 -2.39 10.97
CA ALA A 83 -2.92 -2.31 10.08
C ALA A 83 -1.64 -1.85 10.82
N LEU A 84 -1.75 -0.81 11.65
CA LEU A 84 -0.59 -0.28 12.37
C LEU A 84 -0.07 -1.27 13.43
N VAL A 85 -0.97 -1.95 14.15
CA VAL A 85 -0.59 -2.92 15.19
C VAL A 85 0.12 -4.11 14.57
N LYS A 86 -0.47 -4.71 13.52
CA LYS A 86 0.13 -5.85 12.82
C LYS A 86 1.47 -5.51 12.16
N LEU A 87 1.61 -4.32 11.60
CA LEU A 87 2.88 -3.88 11.02
C LEU A 87 3.96 -3.62 12.08
N LYS A 88 3.59 -3.23 13.31
CA LYS A 88 4.53 -3.14 14.44
C LYS A 88 4.96 -4.52 14.92
N GLU A 89 4.02 -5.45 15.10
CA GLU A 89 4.30 -6.85 15.46
C GLU A 89 5.21 -7.53 14.43
N ALA A 90 5.08 -7.16 13.16
CA ALA A 90 5.92 -7.65 12.07
C ALA A 90 7.21 -6.83 11.85
N TYR A 91 7.57 -5.93 12.77
CA TYR A 91 8.79 -5.11 12.74
C TYR A 91 8.95 -4.21 11.50
N VAL A 92 7.85 -3.87 10.82
CA VAL A 92 7.84 -2.95 9.66
C VAL A 92 7.81 -1.49 10.12
N VAL A 93 7.12 -1.23 11.23
CA VAL A 93 7.00 0.10 11.85
C VAL A 93 7.64 0.05 13.24
N ALA A 94 8.42 1.07 13.58
CA ALA A 94 9.04 1.23 14.89
C ALA A 94 8.08 1.85 15.93
#